data_AF-A0A352J688-F1
#
_entry.id   AF-A0A352J688-F1
#
_cell.length_a   1.000
_cell.length_b   1.000
_cell.length_c   1.000
_cell.angle_alpha   90.00
_cell.angle_beta   90.00
_cell.angle_gamma   90.00
#
_symmetry.space_group_name_H-M   'P 1'
#
loop_
_entity.id
_entity.type
_entity.pdbx_description
1 polymer ?
#
loop_
_entity_poly.entity_id
_entity_poly.type
_entity_poly.pdbx_seq_one_letter_code
_entity_poly.pdbx_strand_id
1 'polypeptide(L)' 'MKLVKVCGMREATNIREVEQARADWIGFIFYPESPRFVHEVPDYLPRK' A
#
# COMPACT_ATOMS: atom_id res chain seq x y z
N MET A 1 3.18 18.22 -13.43
CA MET A 1 3.43 17.47 -12.17
C MET A 1 3.02 16.03 -12.40
N LYS A 2 3.78 15.04 -11.92
CA LYS A 2 3.48 13.61 -12.14
C LYS A 2 2.96 13.01 -10.83
N LEU A 3 1.83 12.30 -10.90
CA LEU A 3 1.32 11.50 -9.79
C LEU A 3 2.01 10.13 -9.79
N VAL A 4 2.36 9.64 -8.61
CA VAL A 4 2.99 8.35 -8.38
C VAL A 4 2.07 7.48 -7.52
N LYS A 5 1.68 6.33 -8.08
CA LYS A 5 0.93 5.29 -7.38
C LYS A 5 1.81 4.06 -7.20
N VAL A 6 1.85 3.53 -5.99
CA VAL A 6 2.49 2.24 -5.66
C VAL A 6 1.40 1.22 -5.33
N CYS A 7 1.47 0.01 -5.90
CA CYS A 7 0.37 -0.98 -5.86
C CYS A 7 0.78 -2.29 -5.20
N GLY A 8 -0.18 -2.96 -4.55
CA GLY A 8 0.00 -4.27 -3.96
C GLY A 8 0.73 -4.23 -2.63
N MET A 9 0.46 -3.19 -1.83
CA MET A 9 0.97 -3.09 -0.47
C MET A 9 0.15 -3.97 0.47
N ARG A 10 0.83 -4.62 1.42
CA ARG A 10 0.22 -5.44 2.48
C ARG A 10 1.01 -5.39 3.79
N GLU A 11 2.33 -5.22 3.71
CA GLU A 11 3.22 -5.18 4.87
C GLU A 11 3.28 -3.76 5.46
N ALA A 12 3.05 -3.63 6.76
CA ALA A 12 3.01 -2.35 7.47
C ALA A 12 4.29 -1.51 7.29
N THR A 13 5.46 -2.14 7.39
CA THR A 13 6.76 -1.47 7.19
C THR A 13 6.89 -0.91 5.78
N ASN A 14 6.50 -1.68 4.77
CA ASN A 14 6.62 -1.24 3.39
C ASN A 14 5.62 -0.12 3.05
N ILE A 15 4.41 -0.18 3.60
CA ILE A 15 3.42 0.92 3.49
C ILE A 15 4.01 2.23 4.05
N ARG A 16 4.67 2.16 5.21
CA ARG A 16 5.31 3.33 5.85
C ARG A 16 6.46 3.89 5.01
N GLU A 17 7.31 3.04 4.46
CA GLU A 17 8.41 3.46 3.59
C GLU A 17 7.90 4.14 2.31
N VAL A 18 6.86 3.59 1.69
CA VAL A 18 6.24 4.15 0.49
C VAL A 18 5.59 5.51 0.77
N GLU A 19 4.92 5.66 1.91
CA GLU A 19 4.41 6.97 2.35
C GLU A 19 5.53 7.98 2.56
N GLN A 20 6.62 7.58 3.24
CA GLN A 20 7.80 8.43 3.47
C GLN A 20 8.49 8.83 2.16
N ALA A 21 8.47 7.96 1.16
CA ALA A 21 8.92 8.23 -0.20
C ALA A 21 8.00 9.17 -0.99
N ARG A 22 6.91 9.66 -0.39
CA ARG A 22 5.95 10.61 -0.97
C ARG A 22 5.21 10.07 -2.19
N ALA A 23 4.86 8.79 -2.20
CA ALA A 23 3.87 8.30 -3.15
C ALA A 23 2.54 9.03 -2.92
N ASP A 24 1.90 9.48 -4.00
CA ASP A 24 0.61 10.15 -3.91
C ASP A 24 -0.47 9.14 -3.49
N TRP A 25 -0.42 7.93 -4.07
CA TRP A 25 -1.40 6.87 -3.81
C TRP A 25 -0.76 5.52 -3.48
N ILE A 26 -1.41 4.80 -2.57
CA ILE A 26 -1.09 3.42 -2.18
C ILE A 26 -2.28 2.52 -2.52
N GLY A 27 -2.01 1.43 -3.25
CA GLY A 27 -3.03 0.47 -3.68
C GLY A 27 -2.97 -0.84 -2.90
N PHE A 28 -4.13 -1.28 -2.44
CA PHE A 28 -4.36 -2.59 -1.81
C PHE A 28 -5.04 -3.53 -2.81
N ILE A 29 -4.74 -4.83 -2.74
CA ILE A 29 -5.31 -5.82 -3.65
C ILE A 29 -6.24 -6.74 -2.87
N PHE A 30 -7.53 -6.72 -3.20
CA PHE A 30 -8.58 -7.55 -2.58
C PHE A 30 -9.02 -8.71 -3.49
N TYR A 31 -8.17 -9.12 -4.43
CA TYR A 31 -8.40 -10.30 -5.27
C TYR A 31 -7.69 -11.53 -4.67
N PRO A 32 -8.42 -12.59 -4.26
CA PRO A 32 -7.85 -13.71 -3.51
C PRO A 32 -6.72 -14.48 -4.21
N GLU A 33 -6.73 -14.57 -5.54
CA GLU A 33 -5.69 -15.29 -6.28
C GLU A 33 -4.40 -14.47 -6.46
N SER A 34 -4.40 -13.19 -6.06
CA SER A 34 -3.19 -12.38 -6.11
C SER A 34 -2.21 -12.80 -5.00
N PRO A 35 -0.90 -12.96 -5.30
CA PRO A 35 0.09 -13.19 -4.25
C PRO A 35 0.23 -11.99 -3.29
N ARG A 36 -0.33 -10.84 -3.64
CA ARG A 36 -0.34 -9.60 -2.84
C ARG A 36 -1.72 -9.31 -2.24
N PHE A 37 -2.57 -10.34 -2.12
CA PHE A 37 -3.88 -10.23 -1.49
C PHE A 37 -3.77 -9.75 -0.04
N VAL A 38 -4.55 -8.73 0.29
CA VAL A 38 -4.67 -8.18 1.64
C VAL A 38 -5.80 -8.94 2.34
N HIS A 39 -5.42 -9.91 3.16
CA HIS A 39 -6.35 -10.80 3.87
C HIS A 39 -6.92 -10.15 5.15
N GLU A 40 -6.17 -9.22 5.75
CA GLU A 40 -6.55 -8.47 6.94
C GLU A 40 -6.07 -7.02 6.83
N VAL A 41 -6.58 -6.14 7.69
CA VAL A 41 -6.14 -4.74 7.74
C VAL A 41 -4.69 -4.69 8.20
N PRO A 42 -3.75 -4.10 7.43
CA PRO A 42 -2.36 -3.99 7.86
C PRO A 42 -2.23 -3.19 9.17
N ASP A 43 -1.24 -3.55 10.01
CA ASP A 43 -0.94 -2.85 11.27
C ASP A 43 -0.67 -1.35 11.11
N TYR A 44 -0.36 -0.92 9.89
CA TYR A 44 -0.13 0.46 9.54
C TYR A 44 -0.88 0.86 8.28
N LEU A 45 -1.66 1.95 8.40
CA LEU A 45 -2.24 2.67 7.30
C LEU A 45 -1.90 4.16 7.46
N PRO A 46 -1.56 4.87 6.36
CA PRO A 46 -1.38 6.32 6.38
C PRO A 46 -2.66 7.01 6.89
N ARG A 47 -2.51 8.02 7.74
CA ARG A 47 -3.64 8.76 8.36
C ARG A 47 -3.86 10.15 7.78
N LYS A 48 -3.22 10.46 6.64
CA LYS A 48 -3.34 11.77 5.99
C LYS A 48 -4.65 11.94 5.27
#